data_AF-A0A2K3LHL8-F1
#
_entry.id   AF-A0A2K3LHL8-F1
#
_cell.length_a   1.000
_cell.length_b   1.000
_cell.length_c   1.000
_cell.angle_alpha   90.00
_cell.angle_beta   90.00
_cell.angle_gamma   90.00
#
_symmetry.space_group_name_H-M   'P 1'
#
loop_
_entity.id
_entity.type
_entity.pdbx_description
1 polymer ?
#
loop_
_entity_poly.entity_id
_entity_poly.type
_entity_poly.pdbx_seq_one_letter_code
_entity_poly.pdbx_strand_id
1 'polypeptide(L)'
;MGSRIQFYLVIFMVTLATILSPTLAKLTPNYYDRVCPKALPIIKSLVKQAIYREPRIGASLLRLHFHDCFVNGCDASVLLDDTPTFLGEKTAFPNNNSIRGFEVVDQIKAAVTKACKRDVVSCADILAIAARDSVTILGGNQYWYQVLLGRRDARNASWAAANANLPPPFFNLSQLITSFKSHGLNLKDLVVLSGAHTIGFAKCSSFRDRIFNDT
;
A
#
# COMPACT_ATOMS: atom_id res chain seq x y z
N MET A 1 -9.23 -44.58 34.20
CA MET A 1 -9.66 -43.16 34.13
C MET A 1 -8.51 -42.16 34.00
N GLY A 2 -7.36 -42.34 34.69
CA GLY A 2 -6.23 -41.39 34.63
C GLY A 2 -5.62 -41.14 33.24
N SER A 3 -5.44 -42.19 32.41
CA SER A 3 -4.78 -42.06 31.10
C SER A 3 -5.56 -41.20 30.08
N ARG A 4 -6.90 -41.23 30.10
CA ARG A 4 -7.71 -40.40 29.19
C ARG A 4 -7.71 -38.93 29.60
N ILE A 5 -7.79 -38.66 30.91
CA ILE A 5 -7.75 -37.29 31.46
C ILE A 5 -6.40 -36.64 31.17
N GLN A 6 -5.31 -37.40 31.30
CA GLN A 6 -3.96 -36.91 30.99
C GLN A 6 -3.80 -36.60 29.49
N PHE A 7 -4.38 -37.41 28.61
CA PHE A 7 -4.37 -37.15 27.16
C PHE A 7 -5.14 -35.87 26.79
N TYR A 8 -6.32 -35.65 27.36
CA TYR A 8 -7.10 -34.42 27.14
C TYR A 8 -6.42 -33.18 27.72
N LEU A 9 -5.74 -33.30 28.87
CA LEU A 9 -4.93 -32.23 29.45
C LEU A 9 -3.74 -31.86 28.55
N VAL A 10 -3.04 -32.85 27.97
CA VAL A 10 -1.95 -32.57 27.02
C VAL A 10 -2.49 -31.88 25.76
N ILE A 11 -3.60 -32.33 25.19
CA ILE A 11 -4.21 -31.68 24.03
C ILE A 11 -4.60 -30.24 24.36
N PHE A 12 -5.26 -30.01 25.51
CA PHE A 12 -5.67 -28.69 25.95
C PHE A 12 -4.46 -27.75 26.11
N MET A 13 -3.40 -28.22 26.78
CA MET A 13 -2.17 -27.44 26.96
C MET A 13 -1.46 -27.13 25.64
N VAL A 14 -1.42 -28.08 24.70
CA VAL A 14 -0.85 -27.85 23.35
C VAL A 14 -1.69 -26.84 22.56
N THR A 15 -3.02 -26.93 22.60
CA THR A 15 -3.89 -25.95 21.93
C THR A 15 -3.80 -24.56 22.55
N LEU A 16 -3.68 -24.46 23.88
CA LEU A 16 -3.56 -23.19 24.58
C LEU A 16 -2.21 -22.51 24.28
N ALA A 17 -1.12 -23.29 24.20
CA ALA A 17 0.22 -22.80 23.85
C ALA A 17 0.33 -22.29 22.39
N THR A 18 -0.41 -22.89 21.45
CA THR A 18 -0.45 -22.39 20.06
C THR A 18 -1.33 -21.15 19.89
N ILE A 19 -2.37 -20.97 20.71
CA ILE A 19 -3.23 -19.78 20.69
C ILE A 19 -2.55 -18.56 21.32
N LEU A 20 -1.72 -18.77 22.36
CA LEU A 20 -1.03 -17.70 23.11
C LEU A 20 0.31 -17.27 22.51
N SER A 21 0.72 -17.81 21.35
CA SER A 21 1.92 -17.32 20.68
C SER A 21 1.57 -16.04 19.91
N PRO A 22 1.99 -14.83 20.36
CA PRO A 22 1.86 -13.64 19.54
C PRO A 22 2.73 -13.86 18.31
N THR A 23 2.10 -14.16 17.17
CA THR A 23 2.80 -14.10 15.88
C THR A 23 3.07 -12.63 15.61
N LEU A 24 4.23 -12.12 16.01
CA LEU A 24 4.79 -10.95 15.34
C LEU A 24 5.08 -11.40 13.90
N ALA A 25 4.09 -11.28 13.02
CA ALA A 25 4.25 -11.48 11.59
C ALA A 25 5.14 -10.33 11.09
N LYS A 26 6.45 -10.47 11.27
CA LYS A 26 7.44 -9.47 10.90
C LYS A 26 7.59 -9.50 9.39
N LEU A 27 7.43 -8.33 8.76
CA LEU A 27 7.69 -8.18 7.34
C LEU A 27 9.18 -8.39 7.06
N THR A 28 9.53 -9.08 5.97
CA THR A 28 10.92 -9.34 5.59
C THR A 28 11.17 -9.12 4.09
N PRO A 29 12.38 -8.71 3.66
CA PRO A 29 12.68 -8.54 2.24
C PRO A 29 12.59 -9.82 1.41
N ASN A 30 12.80 -10.97 2.06
CA ASN A 30 12.91 -12.29 1.43
C ASN A 30 11.62 -13.14 1.53
N TYR A 31 10.48 -12.54 1.88
CA TYR A 31 9.22 -13.25 2.12
C TYR A 31 8.81 -14.15 0.93
N TYR A 32 9.03 -13.70 -0.31
CA TYR A 32 8.64 -14.44 -1.51
C TYR A 32 9.73 -15.35 -2.09
N ASP A 33 10.95 -15.38 -1.55
CA ASP A 33 12.11 -16.05 -2.16
C ASP A 33 11.90 -17.55 -2.38
N ARG A 34 11.12 -18.21 -1.51
CA ARG A 34 10.81 -19.65 -1.62
C ARG A 34 9.46 -19.94 -2.25
N VAL A 35 8.49 -19.05 -2.08
CA VAL A 35 7.10 -19.29 -2.50
C VAL A 35 6.82 -18.76 -3.91
N CYS A 36 7.43 -17.64 -4.29
CA CYS A 36 7.42 -17.14 -5.65
C CYS A 36 8.68 -16.29 -5.97
N PRO A 37 9.81 -16.95 -6.27
CA PRO A 37 11.08 -16.26 -6.57
C PRO A 37 11.01 -15.31 -7.77
N LYS A 38 10.01 -15.48 -8.64
CA LYS A 38 9.81 -14.64 -9.85
C LYS A 38 8.99 -13.38 -9.59
N ALA A 39 8.42 -13.20 -8.39
CA ALA A 39 7.49 -12.10 -8.10
C ALA A 39 8.12 -10.73 -8.35
N LEU A 40 9.21 -10.38 -7.65
CA LEU A 40 9.84 -9.06 -7.74
C LEU A 40 10.36 -8.74 -9.15
N PRO A 41 11.06 -9.65 -9.86
CA PRO A 41 11.47 -9.41 -11.24
C PRO A 41 10.30 -9.12 -12.21
N ILE A 42 9.18 -9.83 -12.05
CA ILE A 42 7.99 -9.62 -12.89
C ILE A 42 7.37 -8.26 -12.61
N ILE A 43 7.17 -7.92 -11.33
CA ILE A 43 6.62 -6.62 -10.93
C ILE A 43 7.47 -5.49 -11.51
N LYS A 44 8.79 -5.53 -11.32
CA LYS A 44 9.73 -4.53 -11.85
C LYS A 44 9.63 -4.38 -13.37
N SER A 45 9.53 -5.49 -14.09
CA SER A 45 9.41 -5.50 -15.56
C SER A 45 8.13 -4.81 -16.02
N LEU A 46 6.99 -5.13 -15.40
CA LEU A 46 5.70 -4.55 -15.78
C LEU A 46 5.59 -3.08 -15.39
N VAL A 47 6.10 -2.69 -14.22
CA VAL A 47 6.20 -1.26 -13.85
C VAL A 47 7.06 -0.50 -14.85
N LYS A 48 8.22 -1.06 -15.24
CA LYS A 48 9.07 -0.44 -16.27
C LYS A 48 8.36 -0.29 -17.61
N GLN A 49 7.63 -1.31 -18.06
CA GLN A 49 6.85 -1.25 -19.30
C GLN A 49 5.73 -0.21 -19.22
N ALA A 50 5.02 -0.13 -18.09
CA ALA A 50 3.99 0.87 -17.87
C ALA A 50 4.57 2.29 -17.91
N ILE A 51 5.70 2.53 -17.21
CA ILE A 51 6.38 3.84 -17.19
C ILE A 51 6.92 4.21 -18.57
N TYR A 52 7.42 3.25 -19.34
CA TYR A 52 7.86 3.50 -20.72
C TYR A 52 6.72 3.99 -21.61
N ARG A 53 5.50 3.46 -21.43
CA ARG A 53 4.31 3.90 -22.17
C ARG A 53 3.79 5.25 -21.68
N GLU A 54 3.78 5.46 -20.36
CA GLU A 54 3.34 6.71 -19.74
C GLU A 54 4.18 7.01 -18.49
N PRO A 55 5.14 7.95 -18.54
CA PRO A 55 6.03 8.21 -17.41
C PRO A 55 5.30 8.59 -16.11
N ARG A 56 4.14 9.25 -16.22
CA ARG A 56 3.30 9.66 -15.09
C ARG A 56 2.79 8.48 -14.25
N ILE A 57 2.70 7.28 -14.81
CA ILE A 57 2.18 6.13 -14.08
C ILE A 57 3.06 5.77 -12.88
N GLY A 58 4.37 6.04 -12.94
CA GLY A 58 5.26 5.80 -11.80
C GLY A 58 4.93 6.68 -10.60
N ALA A 59 4.65 7.98 -10.84
CA ALA A 59 4.15 8.87 -9.79
C ALA A 59 2.77 8.44 -9.27
N SER A 60 1.94 7.88 -10.15
CA SER A 60 0.59 7.42 -9.80
C SER A 60 0.63 6.20 -8.89
N LEU A 61 1.50 5.22 -9.17
CA LEU A 61 1.71 4.02 -8.34
C LEU A 61 2.34 4.37 -6.98
N LEU A 62 3.28 5.32 -6.96
CA LEU A 62 3.83 5.85 -5.71
C LEU A 62 2.72 6.48 -4.84
N ARG A 63 1.87 7.31 -5.43
CA ARG A 63 0.73 7.91 -4.74
C ARG A 63 -0.29 6.86 -4.30
N LEU A 64 -0.57 5.84 -5.11
CA LEU A 64 -1.51 4.78 -4.77
C LEU A 64 -1.07 4.02 -3.51
N HIS A 65 0.24 3.75 -3.37
CA HIS A 65 0.76 3.14 -2.14
C HIS A 65 0.67 4.05 -0.92
N PHE A 66 0.91 5.36 -1.07
CA PHE A 66 0.69 6.33 0.02
C PHE A 66 -0.78 6.33 0.47
N HIS A 67 -1.71 6.35 -0.48
CA HIS A 67 -3.15 6.36 -0.19
C HIS A 67 -3.62 5.07 0.50
N ASP A 68 -3.08 3.92 0.11
CA ASP A 68 -3.27 2.65 0.81
C ASP A 68 -2.80 2.76 2.27
N CYS A 69 -1.54 3.10 2.49
CA CYS A 69 -0.96 3.11 3.83
C CYS A 69 -1.57 4.12 4.82
N PHE A 70 -2.12 5.23 4.32
CA PHE A 70 -2.76 6.25 5.16
C PHE A 70 -4.21 5.91 5.53
N VAL A 71 -4.78 4.83 4.99
CA VAL A 71 -6.15 4.39 5.30
C VAL A 71 -6.10 2.99 5.87
N ASN A 72 -6.20 2.86 7.20
CA ASN A 72 -6.14 1.59 7.93
C ASN A 72 -4.83 0.77 7.78
N GLY A 73 -3.84 1.30 7.07
CA GLY A 73 -2.52 0.68 6.89
C GLY A 73 -2.35 0.14 5.47
N CYS A 74 -1.16 -0.35 5.15
CA CYS A 74 -0.87 -0.83 3.80
C CYS A 74 -1.46 -2.24 3.58
N ASP A 75 -2.74 -2.31 3.21
CA ASP A 75 -3.49 -3.56 3.15
C ASP A 75 -4.27 -3.76 1.85
N ALA A 76 -3.99 -2.94 0.82
CA ALA A 76 -4.65 -2.95 -0.49
C ALA A 76 -6.17 -2.70 -0.45
N SER A 77 -6.71 -2.18 0.66
CA SER A 77 -8.12 -1.77 0.75
C SER A 77 -8.51 -0.73 -0.31
N VAL A 78 -7.57 0.17 -0.67
CA VAL A 78 -7.76 1.18 -1.73
C VAL A 78 -8.05 0.59 -3.12
N LEU A 79 -7.74 -0.70 -3.33
CA LEU A 79 -7.96 -1.38 -4.61
C LEU A 79 -9.35 -1.98 -4.75
N LEU A 80 -10.10 -2.13 -3.66
CA LEU A 80 -11.44 -2.71 -3.68
C LEU A 80 -12.43 -1.77 -4.38
N ASP A 81 -13.15 -2.32 -5.35
CA ASP A 81 -14.18 -1.59 -6.10
C ASP A 81 -15.49 -1.52 -5.32
N ASP A 82 -16.26 -0.45 -5.59
CA ASP A 82 -17.63 -0.32 -5.11
C ASP A 82 -18.49 -1.45 -5.70
N THR A 83 -19.41 -1.98 -4.90
CA THR A 83 -20.48 -2.88 -5.32
C THR A 83 -21.82 -2.37 -4.78
N PRO A 84 -22.98 -2.91 -5.20
CA PRO A 84 -24.27 -2.46 -4.67
C PRO A 84 -24.41 -2.50 -3.14
N THR A 85 -23.62 -3.34 -2.45
CA THR A 85 -23.66 -3.52 -1.00
C THR A 85 -22.34 -3.21 -0.31
N PHE A 86 -21.36 -2.64 -1.02
CA PHE A 86 -20.03 -2.36 -0.50
C PHE A 86 -19.51 -1.05 -1.08
N LEU A 87 -19.12 -0.12 -0.21
CA LEU A 87 -18.52 1.14 -0.61
C LEU A 87 -17.00 1.07 -0.40
N GLY A 88 -16.25 1.09 -1.49
CA GLY A 88 -14.80 1.12 -1.50
C GLY A 88 -14.25 2.52 -1.23
N GLU A 89 -12.94 2.68 -1.41
CA GLU A 89 -12.26 3.95 -1.17
C GLU A 89 -12.11 4.80 -2.43
N LYS A 90 -12.27 4.21 -3.62
CA LYS A 90 -11.99 4.88 -4.89
C LYS A 90 -12.86 6.12 -5.12
N THR A 91 -14.07 6.13 -4.55
CA THR A 91 -15.03 7.24 -4.65
C THR A 91 -14.91 8.27 -3.53
N ALA A 92 -13.96 8.13 -2.59
CA ALA A 92 -13.68 9.15 -1.58
C ALA A 92 -13.13 10.43 -2.23
N PHE A 93 -13.36 11.60 -1.64
CA PHE A 93 -12.96 12.91 -2.18
C PHE A 93 -11.48 12.99 -2.63
N PRO A 94 -10.48 12.54 -1.85
CA PRO A 94 -9.07 12.61 -2.26
C PRO A 94 -8.69 11.63 -3.38
N ASN A 95 -9.54 10.62 -3.63
CA ASN A 95 -9.30 9.50 -4.55
C ASN A 95 -10.04 9.68 -5.88
N ASN A 96 -11.30 10.08 -5.81
CA ASN A 96 -12.20 10.12 -6.95
C ASN A 96 -11.67 11.05 -8.04
N ASN A 97 -11.60 10.54 -9.28
CA ASN A 97 -11.00 11.24 -10.41
C ASN A 97 -9.57 11.74 -10.14
N SER A 98 -8.79 11.07 -9.29
CA SER A 98 -7.50 11.55 -8.82
C SER A 98 -6.43 10.46 -8.78
N ILE A 99 -6.60 9.42 -7.95
CA ILE A 99 -5.71 8.26 -7.95
C ILE A 99 -5.96 7.40 -9.20
N ARG A 100 -4.91 6.74 -9.69
CA ARG A 100 -4.93 5.99 -10.96
C ARG A 100 -3.83 4.94 -11.02
N GLY A 101 -3.90 4.07 -12.01
CA GLY A 101 -2.95 2.97 -12.22
C GLY A 101 -3.41 1.62 -11.69
N PHE A 102 -4.70 1.49 -11.38
CA PHE A 102 -5.33 0.23 -10.97
C PHE A 102 -5.12 -0.86 -12.02
N GLU A 103 -5.21 -0.52 -13.31
CA GLU A 103 -5.08 -1.46 -14.42
C GLU A 103 -3.65 -2.01 -14.54
N VAL A 104 -2.65 -1.25 -14.09
CA VAL A 104 -1.26 -1.72 -14.01
C VAL A 104 -1.10 -2.70 -12.85
N VAL A 105 -1.75 -2.43 -11.71
CA VAL A 105 -1.78 -3.36 -10.57
C VAL A 105 -2.47 -4.66 -10.96
N ASP A 106 -3.57 -4.62 -11.70
CA ASP A 106 -4.28 -5.80 -12.21
C ASP A 106 -3.40 -6.63 -13.15
N GLN A 107 -2.72 -5.97 -14.10
CA GLN A 107 -1.77 -6.63 -15.01
C GLN A 107 -0.63 -7.30 -14.24
N ILE A 108 -0.09 -6.61 -13.23
CA ILE A 108 0.95 -7.16 -12.36
C ILE A 108 0.41 -8.38 -11.61
N LYS A 109 -0.74 -8.26 -10.95
CA LYS A 109 -1.36 -9.33 -10.17
C LYS A 109 -1.62 -10.57 -11.01
N ALA A 110 -2.18 -10.40 -12.20
CA ALA A 110 -2.42 -11.50 -13.13
C ALA A 110 -1.12 -12.19 -13.55
N ALA A 111 -0.08 -11.41 -13.89
CA ALA A 111 1.20 -11.93 -14.34
C ALA A 111 1.95 -12.69 -13.22
N VAL A 112 1.99 -12.15 -11.99
CA VAL A 112 2.62 -12.85 -10.87
C VAL A 112 1.85 -14.11 -10.52
N THR A 113 0.52 -14.06 -10.43
CA THR A 113 -0.31 -15.25 -10.13
C THR A 113 -0.07 -16.37 -11.14
N LYS A 114 -0.02 -16.02 -12.43
CA LYS A 114 0.31 -16.95 -13.52
C LYS A 114 1.71 -17.55 -13.37
N ALA A 115 2.71 -16.73 -13.07
CA ALA A 115 4.10 -17.19 -12.93
C ALA A 115 4.34 -18.03 -11.67
N CYS A 116 3.67 -17.69 -10.57
CA CYS A 116 3.76 -18.41 -9.30
C CYS A 116 2.91 -19.69 -9.30
N LYS A 117 1.93 -19.80 -10.22
CA LYS A 117 0.92 -20.88 -10.30
C LYS A 117 -0.01 -20.97 -9.07
N ARG A 118 -0.13 -19.88 -8.32
CA ARG A 118 -0.94 -19.75 -7.11
C ARG A 118 -1.00 -18.27 -6.73
N ASP A 119 -2.06 -17.92 -6.02
CA ASP A 119 -2.24 -16.57 -5.49
C ASP A 119 -1.52 -16.42 -4.15
N VAL A 120 -0.22 -16.11 -4.20
CA VAL A 120 0.62 -15.98 -2.99
C VAL A 120 1.15 -14.58 -2.76
N VAL A 121 1.24 -13.75 -3.80
CA VAL A 121 1.74 -12.37 -3.69
C VAL A 121 0.55 -11.45 -3.44
N SER A 122 0.51 -10.82 -2.26
CA SER A 122 -0.57 -9.91 -1.90
C SER A 122 -0.58 -8.67 -2.77
N CYS A 123 -1.76 -8.10 -3.00
CA CYS A 123 -1.92 -6.82 -3.67
C CYS A 123 -1.24 -5.69 -2.88
N ALA A 124 -1.27 -5.76 -1.55
CA ALA A 124 -0.59 -4.81 -0.67
C ALA A 124 0.93 -4.78 -0.91
N ASP A 125 1.57 -5.94 -1.07
CA ASP A 125 3.00 -5.99 -1.41
C ASP A 125 3.28 -5.61 -2.87
N ILE A 126 2.35 -5.87 -3.80
CA ILE A 126 2.45 -5.36 -5.17
C ILE A 126 2.52 -3.83 -5.16
N LEU A 127 1.66 -3.14 -4.41
CA LEU A 127 1.68 -1.68 -4.28
C LEU A 127 3.02 -1.18 -3.72
N ALA A 128 3.51 -1.80 -2.66
CA ALA A 128 4.79 -1.42 -2.03
C ALA A 128 5.99 -1.59 -2.98
N ILE A 129 6.07 -2.72 -3.69
CA ILE A 129 7.13 -2.99 -4.67
C ILE A 129 7.00 -2.04 -5.86
N ALA A 130 5.79 -1.83 -6.37
CA ALA A 130 5.53 -0.97 -7.52
C ALA A 130 5.88 0.49 -7.23
N ALA A 131 5.60 0.99 -6.03
CA ALA A 131 6.02 2.33 -5.60
C ALA A 131 7.56 2.46 -5.58
N ARG A 132 8.28 1.51 -4.98
CA ARG A 132 9.75 1.52 -4.93
C ARG A 132 10.37 1.46 -6.33
N ASP A 133 9.89 0.55 -7.16
CA ASP A 133 10.39 0.38 -8.53
C ASP A 133 10.09 1.62 -9.37
N SER A 134 8.94 2.27 -9.20
CA SER A 134 8.59 3.50 -9.90
C SER A 134 9.56 4.64 -9.62
N VAL A 135 9.89 4.88 -8.34
CA VAL A 135 10.90 5.89 -7.95
C VAL A 135 12.25 5.58 -8.55
N THR A 136 12.67 4.31 -8.48
CA THR A 136 13.96 3.87 -9.02
C THR A 136 14.06 4.10 -10.53
N ILE A 137 13.01 3.75 -11.27
CA ILE A 137 12.97 3.84 -12.73
C ILE A 137 12.92 5.30 -13.21
N LEU A 138 12.26 6.19 -12.46
CA LEU A 138 12.14 7.62 -12.79
C LEU A 138 13.36 8.46 -12.36
N GLY A 139 14.51 7.82 -12.12
CA GLY A 139 15.79 8.50 -11.82
C GLY A 139 16.14 8.59 -10.34
N GLY A 140 15.35 7.98 -9.46
CA GLY A 140 15.60 7.94 -8.01
C GLY A 140 16.43 6.73 -7.55
N ASN A 141 17.35 6.21 -8.36
CA ASN A 141 18.08 4.96 -8.07
C ASN A 141 18.91 5.04 -6.78
N GLN A 142 19.41 6.22 -6.41
CA GLN A 142 20.10 6.46 -5.13
C GLN A 142 19.21 6.25 -3.90
N TYR A 143 17.89 6.23 -4.06
CA TYR A 143 16.92 5.99 -2.98
C TYR A 143 16.42 4.55 -2.94
N TRP A 144 17.05 3.64 -3.68
CA TRP A 144 16.65 2.24 -3.71
C TRP A 144 16.83 1.59 -2.32
N TYR A 145 15.81 0.86 -1.87
CA TYR A 145 15.84 0.09 -0.63
C TYR A 145 15.15 -1.25 -0.79
N GLN A 146 15.43 -2.18 0.13
CA GLN A 146 14.72 -3.45 0.22
C GLN A 146 13.34 -3.23 0.82
N VAL A 147 12.29 -3.42 0.03
CA VAL A 147 10.91 -3.37 0.51
C VAL A 147 10.71 -4.53 1.48
N LEU A 148 10.18 -4.27 2.68
CA LEU A 148 9.75 -5.31 3.60
C LEU A 148 8.43 -5.90 3.11
N LEU A 149 8.30 -7.22 3.04
CA LEU A 149 7.19 -7.94 2.40
C LEU A 149 6.54 -8.93 3.37
N GLY A 150 5.36 -9.41 3.01
CA GLY A 150 4.50 -10.27 3.83
C GLY A 150 3.21 -9.60 4.28
N ARG A 151 2.84 -8.45 3.69
CA ARG A 151 1.54 -7.82 3.93
C ARG A 151 0.42 -8.72 3.43
N ARG A 152 -0.78 -8.58 4.01
CA ARG A 152 -1.97 -9.32 3.59
C ARG A 152 -3.03 -8.34 3.11
N ASP A 153 -3.86 -8.82 2.19
CA ASP A 153 -4.92 -8.02 1.60
C ASP A 153 -6.12 -7.92 2.55
N ALA A 154 -6.66 -6.71 2.67
CA ALA A 154 -7.87 -6.43 3.42
C ALA A 154 -9.09 -7.11 2.78
N ARG A 155 -10.10 -7.34 3.62
CA ARG A 155 -11.42 -7.82 3.19
C ARG A 155 -12.49 -6.73 3.25
N ASN A 156 -12.09 -5.52 3.60
CA ASN A 156 -12.96 -4.38 3.72
C ASN A 156 -12.19 -3.12 3.31
N ALA A 157 -12.91 -2.05 3.02
CA ALA A 157 -12.36 -0.73 2.75
C ALA A 157 -13.08 0.30 3.60
N SER A 158 -12.54 1.51 3.71
CA SER A 158 -13.19 2.57 4.49
C SER A 158 -13.20 3.89 3.75
N TRP A 159 -14.30 4.12 3.02
CA TRP A 159 -14.59 5.42 2.40
C TRP A 159 -14.51 6.58 3.39
N ALA A 160 -15.03 6.37 4.61
CA ALA A 160 -15.00 7.39 5.67
C ALA A 160 -13.57 7.68 6.14
N ALA A 161 -12.76 6.64 6.40
CA ALA A 161 -11.36 6.84 6.81
C ALA A 161 -10.52 7.45 5.68
N ALA A 162 -10.79 7.13 4.40
CA ALA A 162 -10.14 7.79 3.28
C ALA A 162 -10.43 9.30 3.24
N ASN A 163 -11.66 9.73 3.49
CA ASN A 163 -11.98 11.16 3.58
C ASN A 163 -11.42 11.84 4.83
N ALA A 164 -11.23 11.11 5.92
CA ALA A 164 -10.77 11.67 7.20
C ALA A 164 -9.24 11.75 7.31
N ASN A 165 -8.52 10.73 6.82
CA ASN A 165 -7.10 10.55 7.12
C ASN A 165 -6.17 11.08 6.02
N LEU A 166 -6.65 11.15 4.77
CA LEU A 166 -5.83 11.62 3.66
C LEU A 166 -5.70 13.16 3.69
N PRO A 167 -4.48 13.70 3.80
CA PRO A 167 -4.29 15.13 3.95
C PRO A 167 -4.67 15.87 2.65
N PRO A 168 -5.59 16.86 2.70
CA PRO A 168 -5.91 17.69 1.55
C PRO A 168 -4.81 18.72 1.27
N PRO A 169 -4.75 19.27 0.05
CA PRO A 169 -3.66 20.16 -0.38
C PRO A 169 -3.67 21.54 0.30
N PHE A 170 -4.75 21.90 1.01
CA PHE A 170 -4.92 23.18 1.70
C PHE A 170 -4.55 23.14 3.20
N PHE A 171 -4.04 22.01 3.70
CA PHE A 171 -3.55 21.95 5.08
C PHE A 171 -2.34 22.86 5.28
N ASN A 172 -2.33 23.59 6.41
CA ASN A 172 -1.13 24.28 6.88
C ASN A 172 -0.12 23.29 7.51
N LEU A 173 1.08 23.78 7.84
CA LEU A 173 2.15 22.93 8.37
C LEU A 173 1.76 22.20 9.66
N SER A 174 1.04 22.86 10.59
CA SER A 174 0.62 22.24 11.85
C SER A 174 -0.37 21.09 11.63
N GLN A 175 -1.30 21.27 10.68
CA GLN A 175 -2.25 20.24 10.29
C GLN A 175 -1.55 19.06 9.59
N LEU A 176 -0.59 19.32 8.70
CA LEU A 176 0.23 18.28 8.07
C LEU A 176 1.03 17.47 9.10
N ILE A 177 1.67 18.14 10.07
CA ILE A 177 2.41 17.48 11.15
C ILE A 177 1.47 16.58 11.97
N THR A 178 0.27 17.07 12.29
CA THR A 178 -0.71 16.30 13.07
C THR A 178 -1.19 15.06 12.31
N SER A 179 -1.52 15.22 11.02
CA SER A 179 -1.91 14.10 10.15
C SER A 179 -0.80 13.05 10.04
N PHE A 180 0.45 13.42 9.79
CA PHE A 180 1.53 12.43 9.69
C PHE A 180 1.81 11.74 11.03
N LYS A 181 1.74 12.48 12.15
CA LYS A 181 1.91 11.91 13.49
C LYS A 181 0.85 10.88 13.85
N SER A 182 -0.40 11.03 13.39
CA SER A 182 -1.44 10.02 13.63
C SER A 182 -1.16 8.69 12.93
N HIS A 183 -0.24 8.67 11.96
CA HIS A 183 0.26 7.47 11.29
C HIS A 183 1.67 7.06 11.75
N GLY A 184 2.15 7.60 12.88
CA GLY A 184 3.46 7.28 13.43
C GLY A 184 4.64 7.90 12.68
N LEU A 185 4.38 8.87 11.79
CA LEU A 185 5.40 9.56 10.99
C LEU A 185 5.72 10.93 11.61
N ASN A 186 7.01 11.22 11.76
CA ASN A 186 7.46 12.48 12.37
C ASN A 186 7.64 13.60 11.32
N LEU A 187 8.10 14.78 11.75
CA LEU A 187 8.33 15.93 10.87
C LEU A 187 9.33 15.63 9.74
N LYS A 188 10.39 14.87 10.03
CA LYS A 188 11.38 14.48 9.01
C LYS A 188 10.72 13.59 7.96
N ASP A 189 9.88 12.65 8.38
CA ASP A 189 9.15 11.78 7.47
C ASP A 189 8.18 12.58 6.59
N LEU A 190 7.44 13.53 7.16
CA LEU A 190 6.59 14.46 6.40
C LEU A 190 7.39 15.20 5.31
N VAL A 191 8.53 15.79 5.66
CA VAL A 191 9.35 16.56 4.71
C VAL A 191 9.93 15.66 3.62
N VAL A 192 10.46 14.49 3.99
CA VAL A 192 11.05 13.54 3.03
C VAL A 192 9.98 12.96 2.10
N LEU A 193 8.82 12.56 2.63
CA LEU A 193 7.73 11.98 1.83
C LEU A 193 7.05 13.04 0.94
N SER A 194 7.01 14.30 1.36
CA SER A 194 6.55 15.40 0.49
C SER A 194 7.43 15.57 -0.76
N GLY A 195 8.69 15.09 -0.72
CA GLY A 195 9.56 14.99 -1.88
C GLY A 195 9.01 14.13 -3.02
N ALA A 196 8.03 13.26 -2.75
CA ALA A 196 7.30 12.51 -3.79
C ALA A 196 6.63 13.44 -4.84
N HIS A 197 6.31 14.68 -4.48
CA HIS A 197 5.78 15.69 -5.40
C HIS A 197 6.82 16.22 -6.41
N THR A 198 8.06 15.72 -6.41
CA THR A 198 9.05 15.98 -7.48
C THR A 198 8.67 15.37 -8.83
N ILE A 199 7.72 14.42 -8.85
CA ILE A 199 7.18 13.79 -10.05
C ILE A 199 5.64 13.77 -10.01
N GLY A 200 5.03 13.59 -11.18
CA GLY A 200 3.57 13.53 -11.31
C GLY A 200 2.96 14.90 -11.61
N PHE A 201 1.63 14.98 -11.45
CA PHE A 201 0.86 16.18 -11.78
C PHE A 201 -0.36 16.30 -10.87
N ALA A 202 -0.78 17.54 -10.61
CA ALA A 202 -2.00 17.89 -9.90
C ALA A 202 -3.05 18.47 -10.86
N LYS A 203 -4.33 18.42 -10.47
CA LYS A 203 -5.40 19.13 -11.18
C LYS A 203 -5.45 20.58 -10.72
N CYS A 204 -5.94 21.48 -11.58
CA CYS A 204 -6.09 22.91 -11.24
C CYS A 204 -6.89 23.12 -9.94
N SER A 205 -7.94 22.33 -9.70
CA SER A 205 -8.74 22.41 -8.48
C SER A 205 -7.95 22.18 -7.19
N SER A 206 -6.79 21.52 -7.25
CA SER A 206 -5.96 21.27 -6.06
C SER A 206 -5.16 22.49 -5.60
N PHE A 207 -4.96 23.50 -6.45
CA PHE A 207 -4.11 24.65 -6.13
C PHE A 207 -4.69 26.00 -6.60
N ARG A 208 -5.88 26.00 -7.21
CA ARG A 208 -6.54 27.21 -7.73
C ARG A 208 -6.71 28.27 -6.66
N ASP A 209 -7.14 27.90 -5.45
CA ASP A 209 -7.37 28.85 -4.37
C ASP A 209 -6.10 29.64 -4.01
N ARG A 210 -4.94 28.98 -4.00
CA ARG A 210 -3.65 29.66 -3.81
C ARG A 210 -3.30 30.64 -4.93
N ILE A 211 -3.74 30.42 -6.16
CA ILE A 211 -3.44 31.34 -7.27
C ILE A 211 -4.30 32.59 -7.21
N PHE A 212 -5.56 32.47 -6.77
CA PHE A 212 -6.54 33.56 -6.86
C PHE A 212 -6.88 34.21 -5.51
N ASN A 213 -6.68 33.53 -4.38
CA ASN A 213 -7.18 33.95 -3.06
C ASN A 213 -6.12 33.97 -1.95
N ASP A 214 -4.92 33.42 -2.14
CA ASP A 214 -3.82 33.63 -1.18
C ASP A 214 -3.36 35.09 -1.29
N THR A 215 -3.42 35.83 -0.18
CA THR A 215 -2.84 37.18 -0.05
C THR A 215 -1.52 37.11 0.69
#